data_AF-A0A177DEG7-F1
#
_entry.id   AF-A0A177DEG7-F1
#
_cell.length_a   1.000
_cell.length_b   1.000
_cell.length_c   1.000
_cell.angle_alpha   90.00
_cell.angle_beta   90.00
_cell.angle_gamma   90.00
#
_symmetry.space_group_name_H-M   'P 1'
#
loop_
_entity.id
_entity.type
_entity.pdbx_description
1 polymer ?
#
loop_
_entity_poly.entity_id
_entity_poly.type
_entity_poly.pdbx_seq_one_letter_code
_entity_poly.pdbx_strand_id
1 'polypeptide(L)'
;MDTLYWFYKGHWKSWLKWRKQPKAQREKTNVELWLDAMDWTAIEELSVESVPDSVRKVLSQSRALRMLKTTDIELITNLPNNTLTHLSFCNGFHMRDYLPDILNHQGESLQSLELRWHDDFIPTQHFGGLDGDFDVLASHTSNLSHLSVNVLYNDTTWPFETIEKIATIPTLRKVDLWMDSLSKCSWPYDPQLGVPEAEILGFSDGNDSGCESKEAFHKIHLDSTSASKMFKHMKEKKQGDELEEATFWEGNWSTEWDGETSRVKVVCKAKTDLNMEEWCMVEQESDDVSQESFFWDESVFTSV
;
A
#
# COMPACT_ATOMS: atom_id res chain seq x y z
N MET A 1 -26.87 -31.10 13.53
CA MET A 1 -25.64 -31.12 14.35
C MET A 1 -25.86 -32.07 15.51
N ASP A 2 -25.00 -33.08 15.61
CA ASP A 2 -25.19 -34.23 16.49
C ASP A 2 -25.02 -33.86 17.97
N THR A 3 -26.06 -34.06 18.78
CA THR A 3 -26.06 -33.74 20.22
C THR A 3 -25.00 -34.55 20.99
N LEU A 4 -24.69 -35.76 20.51
CA LEU A 4 -23.60 -36.60 21.00
C LEU A 4 -22.22 -35.97 20.76
N TYR A 5 -22.01 -35.36 19.60
CA TYR A 5 -20.77 -34.68 19.25
C TYR A 5 -20.54 -33.44 20.14
N TRP A 6 -21.61 -32.69 20.44
CA TRP A 6 -21.55 -31.52 21.32
C TRP A 6 -21.17 -31.88 22.78
N PHE A 7 -21.68 -33.00 23.28
CA PHE A 7 -21.32 -33.52 24.60
C PHE A 7 -19.88 -34.05 24.64
N TYR A 8 -19.49 -34.85 23.64
CA TYR A 8 -18.17 -35.48 23.59
C TYR A 8 -17.02 -34.47 23.48
N LYS A 9 -17.20 -33.40 22.69
CA LYS A 9 -16.23 -32.29 22.56
C LYS A 9 -16.23 -31.32 23.76
N GLY A 10 -17.10 -31.53 24.76
CA GLY A 10 -17.10 -30.73 25.98
C GLY A 10 -17.69 -29.32 25.83
N HIS A 11 -18.36 -29.01 24.71
CA HIS A 11 -18.97 -27.69 24.47
C HIS A 11 -20.04 -27.34 25.53
N TRP A 12 -20.66 -28.33 26.16
CA TRP A 12 -21.59 -28.15 27.29
C TRP A 12 -20.97 -27.46 28.50
N LYS A 13 -19.67 -27.69 28.75
CA LYS A 13 -18.94 -27.02 29.84
C LYS A 13 -18.76 -25.54 29.51
N SER A 14 -18.41 -25.20 28.27
CA SER A 14 -18.28 -23.82 27.81
C SER A 14 -19.64 -23.09 27.83
N TRP A 15 -20.72 -23.77 27.42
CA TRP A 15 -22.07 -23.22 27.48
C TRP A 15 -22.54 -22.95 28.92
N LEU A 16 -22.29 -23.87 29.86
CA LEU A 16 -22.59 -23.64 31.28
C LEU A 16 -21.76 -22.50 31.87
N LYS A 17 -20.47 -22.39 31.51
CA LYS A 17 -19.63 -21.26 31.90
C LYS A 17 -20.19 -19.94 31.37
N TRP A 18 -20.57 -19.88 30.10
CA TRP A 18 -21.21 -18.71 29.50
C TRP A 18 -22.53 -18.36 30.19
N ARG A 19 -23.42 -19.34 30.43
CA ARG A 19 -24.73 -19.10 31.06
C ARG A 19 -24.63 -18.54 32.49
N LYS A 20 -23.56 -18.87 33.21
CA LYS A 20 -23.28 -18.35 34.56
C LYS A 20 -22.74 -16.92 34.57
N GLN A 21 -22.36 -16.36 33.42
CA GLN A 21 -21.91 -14.97 33.33
C GLN A 21 -23.06 -13.98 33.58
N PRO A 22 -22.76 -12.80 34.16
CA PRO A 22 -23.73 -11.72 34.30
C PRO A 22 -24.39 -11.38 32.96
N LYS A 23 -25.66 -10.93 33.00
CA LYS A 23 -26.41 -10.55 31.79
C LYS A 23 -25.63 -9.54 30.93
N ALA A 24 -25.05 -8.52 31.57
CA ALA A 24 -24.20 -7.53 30.90
C ALA A 24 -23.01 -8.14 30.14
N GLN A 25 -22.36 -9.20 30.67
CA GLN A 25 -21.25 -9.86 29.99
C GLN A 25 -21.71 -10.77 28.84
N ARG A 26 -22.93 -11.33 28.94
CA ARG A 26 -23.51 -12.17 27.88
C ARG A 26 -24.06 -11.37 26.70
N GLU A 27 -24.37 -10.09 26.93
CA GLU A 27 -24.88 -9.16 25.91
C GLU A 27 -23.77 -8.42 25.17
N LYS A 28 -22.51 -8.54 25.62
CA LYS A 28 -21.37 -7.95 24.92
C LYS A 28 -21.22 -8.54 23.52
N THR A 29 -21.01 -7.65 22.57
CA THR A 29 -20.57 -7.99 21.21
C THR A 29 -19.16 -8.58 21.24
N ASN A 30 -18.75 -9.24 20.16
CA ASN A 30 -17.37 -9.72 20.03
C ASN A 30 -16.36 -8.58 20.21
N VAL A 31 -16.62 -7.39 19.66
CA VAL A 31 -15.73 -6.23 19.78
C VAL A 31 -15.57 -5.80 21.24
N GLU A 32 -16.66 -5.73 22.01
CA GLU A 32 -16.60 -5.37 23.43
C GLU A 32 -15.85 -6.41 24.27
N LEU A 33 -15.98 -7.69 23.93
CA LEU A 33 -15.20 -8.75 24.56
C LEU A 33 -13.70 -8.63 24.26
N TRP A 34 -13.34 -8.19 23.05
CA TRP A 34 -11.94 -7.92 22.68
C TRP A 34 -11.40 -6.64 23.36
N LEU A 35 -12.22 -5.60 23.48
CA LEU A 35 -11.88 -4.38 24.22
C LEU A 35 -11.64 -4.67 25.71
N ASP A 36 -12.42 -5.57 26.31
CA ASP A 36 -12.20 -6.00 27.70
C ASP A 36 -10.90 -6.81 27.88
N ALA A 37 -10.55 -7.60 26.87
CA ALA A 37 -9.50 -8.61 26.98
C ALA A 37 -8.09 -8.05 26.73
N MET A 38 -7.98 -6.89 26.09
CA MET A 38 -6.73 -6.30 25.66
C MET A 38 -6.61 -4.85 26.13
N ASP A 39 -5.39 -4.43 26.47
CA ASP A 39 -5.10 -3.02 26.67
C ASP A 39 -4.78 -2.36 25.33
N TRP A 40 -5.82 -1.82 24.69
CA TRP A 40 -5.70 -1.15 23.39
C TRP A 40 -4.87 0.16 23.46
N THR A 41 -4.67 0.72 24.65
CA THR A 41 -3.87 1.94 24.83
C THR A 41 -2.36 1.67 24.82
N ALA A 42 -1.96 0.40 24.99
CA ALA A 42 -0.58 -0.04 24.97
C ALA A 42 -0.13 -0.56 23.59
N ILE A 43 -1.00 -0.54 22.57
CA ILE A 43 -0.65 -0.98 21.22
C ILE A 43 0.31 0.04 20.60
N GLU A 44 1.48 -0.44 20.19
CA GLU A 44 2.52 0.37 19.52
C GLU A 44 2.42 0.29 17.99
N GLU A 45 1.93 -0.83 17.46
CA GLU A 45 1.82 -1.10 16.03
C GLU A 45 0.44 -1.67 15.69
N LEU A 46 -0.22 -1.09 14.69
CA LEU A 46 -1.56 -1.51 14.27
C LEU A 46 -1.65 -1.52 12.74
N SER A 47 -2.15 -2.62 12.17
CA SER A 47 -2.48 -2.73 10.75
C SER A 47 -3.92 -3.18 10.59
N VAL A 48 -4.79 -2.28 10.15
CA VAL A 48 -6.23 -2.47 10.04
C VAL A 48 -6.79 -1.60 8.92
N GLU A 49 -7.70 -2.12 8.10
CA GLU A 49 -8.39 -1.29 7.11
C GLU A 49 -9.23 -0.21 7.79
N SER A 50 -10.09 -0.61 8.73
CA SER A 50 -10.87 0.27 9.58
C SER A 50 -11.12 -0.36 10.96
N VAL A 51 -11.57 0.45 11.92
CA VAL A 51 -11.96 -0.03 13.25
C VAL A 51 -13.35 0.48 13.63
N PRO A 52 -14.11 -0.26 14.46
CA PRO A 52 -15.35 0.24 15.04
C PRO A 52 -15.13 1.50 15.89
N ASP A 53 -16.14 2.36 15.99
CA ASP A 53 -16.10 3.59 16.80
C ASP A 53 -15.67 3.36 18.26
N SER A 54 -16.07 2.23 18.84
CA SER A 54 -15.71 1.86 20.21
C SER A 54 -14.20 1.66 20.36
N VAL A 55 -13.54 1.05 19.38
CA VAL A 55 -12.08 0.87 19.34
C VAL A 55 -11.41 2.21 19.05
N ARG A 56 -11.92 2.98 18.09
CA ARG A 56 -11.39 4.31 17.75
C ARG A 56 -11.38 5.25 18.95
N LYS A 57 -12.45 5.24 19.75
CA LYS A 57 -12.56 6.02 20.99
C LYS A 57 -11.53 5.63 22.05
N VAL A 58 -11.09 4.37 22.09
CA VAL A 58 -10.02 3.94 23.00
C VAL A 58 -8.66 4.34 22.44
N LEU A 59 -8.46 4.15 21.13
CA LEU A 59 -7.21 4.53 20.44
C LEU A 59 -6.97 6.05 20.44
N SER A 60 -8.01 6.90 20.47
CA SER A 60 -7.85 8.35 20.60
C SER A 60 -7.17 8.80 21.89
N GLN A 61 -7.05 7.89 22.87
CA GLN A 61 -6.30 8.11 24.11
C GLN A 61 -4.92 7.46 24.09
N SER A 62 -4.63 6.62 23.09
CA SER A 62 -3.37 5.92 22.95
C SER A 62 -2.26 6.90 22.59
N ARG A 63 -1.26 6.97 23.47
CA ARG A 63 0.03 7.62 23.17
C ARG A 63 1.12 6.61 22.84
N ALA A 64 0.82 5.32 22.92
CA ALA A 64 1.76 4.25 22.61
C ALA A 64 1.85 3.96 21.11
N LEU A 65 0.77 4.19 20.36
CA LEU A 65 0.72 3.89 18.93
C LEU A 65 1.74 4.73 18.16
N ARG A 66 2.66 4.06 17.48
CA ARG A 66 3.77 4.65 16.70
C ARG A 66 3.72 4.25 15.24
N MET A 67 3.20 3.06 14.92
CA MET A 67 3.10 2.55 13.56
C MET A 67 1.65 2.22 13.23
N LEU A 68 1.14 2.81 12.16
CA LEU A 68 -0.22 2.58 11.71
C LEU A 68 -0.24 2.28 10.21
N LYS A 69 -0.87 1.16 9.83
CA LYS A 69 -1.28 0.87 8.47
C LYS A 69 -2.80 0.86 8.39
N THR A 70 -3.40 1.75 7.60
CA THR A 70 -4.86 1.87 7.51
C THR A 70 -5.33 2.60 6.26
N THR A 71 -6.63 2.50 5.98
CA THR A 71 -7.35 3.34 5.00
C THR A 71 -8.35 4.28 5.69
N ASP A 72 -8.49 4.18 7.01
CA ASP A 72 -9.44 4.94 7.83
C ASP A 72 -8.86 6.29 8.27
N ILE A 73 -9.30 7.35 7.59
CA ILE A 73 -8.89 8.74 7.84
C ILE A 73 -9.39 9.23 9.20
N GLU A 74 -10.58 8.81 9.60
CA GLU A 74 -11.14 9.17 10.90
C GLU A 74 -10.32 8.54 12.03
N LEU A 75 -9.79 7.33 11.83
CA LEU A 75 -8.84 6.74 12.79
C LEU A 75 -7.59 7.60 12.93
N ILE A 76 -6.95 8.00 11.82
CA ILE A 76 -5.72 8.82 11.83
C ILE A 76 -5.95 10.15 12.55
N THR A 77 -7.05 10.83 12.20
CA THR A 77 -7.38 12.16 12.75
C THR A 77 -7.87 12.12 14.20
N ASN A 78 -8.39 10.99 14.68
CA ASN A 78 -8.78 10.83 16.09
C ASN A 78 -7.63 10.49 17.03
N LEU A 79 -6.48 10.03 16.52
CA LEU A 79 -5.30 9.81 17.35
C LEU A 79 -4.79 11.14 17.93
N PRO A 80 -4.08 11.14 19.07
CA PRO A 80 -3.42 12.35 19.54
C PRO A 80 -2.39 12.84 18.51
N ASN A 81 -2.26 14.17 18.37
CA ASN A 81 -1.34 14.79 17.42
C ASN A 81 0.09 14.28 17.61
N ASN A 82 0.78 14.13 16.48
CA ASN A 82 2.21 13.82 16.41
C ASN A 82 2.61 12.61 17.28
N THR A 83 1.81 11.55 17.22
CA THR A 83 2.11 10.27 17.88
C THR A 83 2.68 9.24 16.93
N LEU A 84 2.33 9.31 15.65
CA LEU A 84 2.77 8.35 14.64
C LEU A 84 4.18 8.69 14.13
N THR A 85 5.03 7.67 14.11
CA THR A 85 6.36 7.72 13.48
C THR A 85 6.34 7.04 12.11
N HIS A 86 5.48 6.04 11.93
CA HIS A 86 5.31 5.33 10.67
C HIS A 86 3.82 5.32 10.32
N LEU A 87 3.49 5.82 9.13
CA LEU A 87 2.14 5.76 8.58
C LEU A 87 2.18 5.11 7.21
N SER A 88 1.38 4.06 7.03
CA SER A 88 1.10 3.43 5.75
C SER A 88 -0.36 3.65 5.43
N PHE A 89 -0.61 4.60 4.52
CA PHE A 89 -1.94 4.96 4.08
C PHE A 89 -2.07 4.55 2.62
N CYS A 90 -2.43 3.27 2.42
CA CYS A 90 -2.54 2.66 1.11
C CYS A 90 -3.99 2.44 0.71
N ASN A 91 -4.34 2.50 -0.58
CA ASN A 91 -5.72 2.28 -1.08
C ASN A 91 -6.78 3.22 -0.45
N GLY A 92 -6.36 4.36 0.10
CA GLY A 92 -7.27 5.37 0.62
C GLY A 92 -7.87 6.17 -0.53
N PHE A 93 -9.18 6.04 -0.77
CA PHE A 93 -9.88 6.97 -1.67
C PHE A 93 -9.66 8.41 -1.21
N HIS A 94 -9.53 9.35 -2.14
CA HIS A 94 -9.32 10.76 -1.85
C HIS A 94 -8.03 11.06 -1.05
N MET A 95 -7.01 10.21 -1.16
CA MET A 95 -5.73 10.41 -0.46
C MET A 95 -5.19 11.83 -0.60
N ARG A 96 -5.22 12.40 -1.80
CA ARG A 96 -4.80 13.78 -2.07
C ARG A 96 -5.58 14.81 -1.25
N ASP A 97 -6.89 14.65 -1.12
CA ASP A 97 -7.76 15.63 -0.49
C ASP A 97 -7.52 15.69 1.03
N TYR A 98 -7.20 14.54 1.65
CA TYR A 98 -7.00 14.43 3.10
C TYR A 98 -5.55 14.46 3.54
N LEU A 99 -4.59 14.31 2.62
CA LEU A 99 -3.16 14.34 2.96
C LEU A 99 -2.76 15.61 3.72
N PRO A 100 -3.18 16.84 3.34
CA PRO A 100 -2.85 18.02 4.12
C PRO A 100 -3.33 17.94 5.58
N ASP A 101 -4.54 17.42 5.81
CA ASP A 101 -5.10 17.27 7.17
C ASP A 101 -4.34 16.21 7.98
N ILE A 102 -3.99 15.09 7.35
CA ILE A 102 -3.17 14.04 7.96
C ILE A 102 -1.80 14.60 8.36
N LEU A 103 -1.14 15.33 7.46
CA LEU A 103 0.18 15.90 7.70
C LEU A 103 0.14 17.03 8.72
N ASN A 104 -0.89 17.87 8.73
CA ASN A 104 -1.10 18.86 9.80
C ASN A 104 -1.25 18.22 11.18
N HIS A 105 -1.78 17.00 11.23
CA HIS A 105 -2.07 16.31 12.47
C HIS A 105 -0.93 15.41 12.99
N GLN A 106 -0.17 14.79 12.08
CA GLN A 106 0.86 13.79 12.42
C GLN A 106 2.24 14.11 11.83
N GLY A 107 2.35 15.06 10.91
CA GLY A 107 3.54 15.27 10.08
C GLY A 107 4.83 15.58 10.84
N GLU A 108 4.74 16.22 12.02
CA GLU A 108 5.93 16.58 12.79
C GLU A 108 6.66 15.36 13.37
N SER A 109 5.93 14.29 13.72
CA SER A 109 6.52 13.07 14.29
C SER A 109 6.83 11.99 13.25
N LEU A 110 6.29 12.13 12.03
CA LEU A 110 6.48 11.13 10.98
C LEU A 110 7.94 11.03 10.54
N GLN A 111 8.44 9.80 10.58
CA GLN A 111 9.76 9.39 10.11
C GLN A 111 9.68 8.55 8.84
N SER A 112 8.58 7.80 8.68
CA SER A 112 8.29 6.99 7.51
C SER A 112 6.85 7.21 7.06
N LEU A 113 6.66 7.44 5.76
CA LEU A 113 5.34 7.60 5.15
C LEU A 113 5.24 6.73 3.90
N GLU A 114 4.26 5.84 3.86
CA GLU A 114 3.87 5.09 2.66
C GLU A 114 2.52 5.61 2.17
N LEU A 115 2.51 6.11 0.94
CA LEU A 115 1.35 6.60 0.20
C LEU A 115 1.24 5.80 -1.09
N ARG A 116 0.55 4.66 -1.04
CA ARG A 116 0.50 3.75 -2.17
C ARG A 116 -0.92 3.38 -2.59
N TRP A 117 -1.19 3.37 -3.87
CA TRP A 117 -2.30 2.65 -4.45
C TRP A 117 -1.79 1.31 -4.95
N HIS A 118 -2.42 0.23 -4.53
CA HIS A 118 -2.13 -1.09 -5.04
C HIS A 118 -2.69 -1.21 -6.46
N ASP A 119 -1.90 -1.78 -7.38
CA ASP A 119 -2.19 -1.95 -8.82
C ASP A 119 -3.31 -2.98 -9.08
N ASP A 120 -4.38 -2.96 -8.28
CA ASP A 120 -5.41 -3.98 -8.38
C ASP A 120 -6.32 -3.68 -9.57
N PHE A 121 -6.77 -2.45 -9.80
CA PHE A 121 -7.74 -2.20 -10.89
C PHE A 121 -7.79 -0.79 -11.50
N ILE A 122 -7.10 0.23 -10.97
CA ILE A 122 -7.31 1.61 -11.45
C ILE A 122 -5.99 2.40 -11.46
N PRO A 123 -5.63 3.07 -12.58
CA PRO A 123 -4.39 3.84 -12.68
C PRO A 123 -4.31 4.96 -11.63
N THR A 124 -3.13 5.17 -11.05
CA THR A 124 -2.87 6.13 -9.96
C THR A 124 -3.27 7.57 -10.33
N GLN A 125 -3.27 7.90 -11.63
CA GLN A 125 -3.68 9.21 -12.16
C GLN A 125 -5.16 9.55 -11.87
N HIS A 126 -6.03 8.56 -11.60
CA HIS A 126 -7.47 8.78 -11.40
C HIS A 126 -7.85 8.97 -9.92
N PHE A 127 -7.04 8.49 -8.98
CA PHE A 127 -7.33 8.60 -7.54
C PHE A 127 -6.51 9.65 -6.80
N GLY A 128 -5.85 10.52 -7.55
CA GLY A 128 -5.05 11.58 -6.95
C GLY A 128 -3.80 11.01 -6.29
N GLY A 129 -3.00 10.25 -7.05
CA GLY A 129 -1.57 10.20 -6.75
C GLY A 129 -1.04 11.63 -6.57
N LEU A 130 0.05 11.77 -5.81
CA LEU A 130 0.59 13.09 -5.46
C LEU A 130 0.94 13.96 -6.68
N ASP A 131 0.96 13.43 -7.91
CA ASP A 131 1.10 14.14 -9.20
C ASP A 131 2.02 15.38 -9.16
N GLY A 132 3.18 15.22 -8.52
CA GLY A 132 4.17 16.28 -8.42
C GLY A 132 3.89 17.38 -7.39
N ASP A 133 2.95 17.20 -6.44
CA ASP A 133 2.72 18.06 -5.27
C ASP A 133 3.39 17.46 -4.02
N PHE A 134 4.72 17.31 -4.10
CA PHE A 134 5.54 16.85 -2.96
C PHE A 134 5.94 18.01 -2.04
N ASP A 135 5.61 19.25 -2.42
CA ASP A 135 5.89 20.45 -1.63
C ASP A 135 5.12 20.42 -0.30
N VAL A 136 3.92 19.83 -0.29
CA VAL A 136 3.14 19.63 0.95
C VAL A 136 3.89 18.73 1.94
N LEU A 137 4.60 17.70 1.46
CA LEU A 137 5.41 16.83 2.33
C LEU A 137 6.60 17.59 2.90
N ALA A 138 7.32 18.32 2.06
CA ALA A 138 8.49 19.10 2.50
C ALA A 138 8.12 20.18 3.53
N SER A 139 6.91 20.75 3.44
CA SER A 139 6.46 21.82 4.33
C SER A 139 5.84 21.32 5.64
N HIS A 140 5.25 20.13 5.67
CA HIS A 140 4.53 19.61 6.83
C HIS A 140 5.25 18.46 7.55
N THR A 141 6.38 18.00 7.03
CA THR A 141 7.19 16.97 7.69
C THR A 141 8.58 17.50 8.03
N SER A 142 8.95 17.39 9.30
CA SER A 142 10.23 17.88 9.81
C SER A 142 11.24 16.77 10.08
N ASN A 143 10.80 15.50 10.08
CA ASN A 143 11.62 14.33 10.42
C ASN A 143 11.46 13.19 9.40
N LEU A 144 10.84 13.43 8.25
CA LEU A 144 10.54 12.39 7.27
C LEU A 144 11.83 11.89 6.62
N SER A 145 12.25 10.69 7.01
CA SER A 145 13.49 10.05 6.55
C SER A 145 13.24 9.02 5.46
N HIS A 146 12.03 8.48 5.38
CA HIS A 146 11.62 7.45 4.44
C HIS A 146 10.27 7.78 3.80
N LEU A 147 10.21 7.76 2.47
CA LEU A 147 8.99 7.95 1.68
C LEU A 147 8.80 6.78 0.72
N SER A 148 7.62 6.19 0.72
CA SER A 148 7.23 5.13 -0.21
C SER A 148 6.00 5.60 -0.99
N VAL A 149 6.09 5.69 -2.32
CA VAL A 149 5.05 6.35 -3.15
C VAL A 149 4.97 5.79 -4.56
N ASN A 150 3.77 5.78 -5.16
CA ASN A 150 3.63 5.52 -6.59
C ASN A 150 4.14 6.68 -7.44
N VAL A 151 4.76 6.35 -8.57
CA VAL A 151 5.20 7.30 -9.58
C VAL A 151 4.64 6.87 -10.93
N LEU A 152 4.00 7.83 -11.61
CA LEU A 152 3.44 7.62 -12.94
C LEU A 152 4.56 7.48 -13.98
N TYR A 153 4.50 6.41 -14.76
CA TYR A 153 5.33 6.22 -15.95
C TYR A 153 4.53 6.59 -17.20
N ASN A 154 5.07 7.42 -18.09
CA ASN A 154 4.35 7.98 -19.24
C ASN A 154 4.74 7.35 -20.59
N ASP A 155 5.09 6.06 -20.59
CA ASP A 155 5.58 5.23 -21.72
C ASP A 155 6.88 5.68 -22.40
N THR A 156 7.15 6.98 -22.42
CA THR A 156 8.15 7.59 -23.30
C THR A 156 9.33 8.16 -22.54
N THR A 157 9.15 8.51 -21.27
CA THR A 157 10.17 9.15 -20.45
C THR A 157 10.10 8.69 -19.00
N TRP A 158 11.27 8.53 -18.37
CA TRP A 158 11.33 8.34 -16.93
C TRP A 158 10.82 9.59 -16.19
N PRO A 159 10.23 9.43 -14.99
CA PRO A 159 9.55 10.51 -14.26
C PRO A 159 10.54 11.45 -13.55
N PHE A 160 11.50 12.02 -14.30
CA PHE A 160 12.59 12.83 -13.77
C PHE A 160 12.08 14.07 -12.99
N GLU A 161 11.04 14.73 -13.47
CA GLU A 161 10.44 15.88 -12.76
C GLU A 161 9.88 15.47 -11.40
N THR A 162 9.15 14.35 -11.34
CA THR A 162 8.55 13.85 -10.11
C THR A 162 9.60 13.45 -9.09
N ILE A 163 10.62 12.69 -9.51
CA ILE A 163 11.70 12.28 -8.61
C ILE A 163 12.60 13.44 -8.19
N GLU A 164 12.74 14.49 -9.01
CA GLU A 164 13.41 15.73 -8.63
C GLU A 164 12.67 16.40 -7.46
N LYS A 165 11.33 16.52 -7.54
CA LYS A 165 10.51 17.07 -6.45
C LYS A 165 10.55 16.22 -5.19
N ILE A 166 10.61 14.89 -5.30
CA ILE A 166 10.81 14.02 -4.13
C ILE A 166 12.19 14.27 -3.50
N ALA A 167 13.22 14.45 -4.33
CA ALA A 167 14.57 14.72 -3.87
C ALA A 167 14.73 16.08 -3.19
N THR A 168 13.82 17.04 -3.36
CA THR A 168 13.90 18.32 -2.64
C THR A 168 13.45 18.23 -1.18
N ILE A 169 12.83 17.13 -0.75
CA ILE A 169 12.43 16.92 0.65
C ILE A 169 13.70 16.88 1.54
N PRO A 170 13.90 17.85 2.46
CA PRO A 170 15.20 18.04 3.09
C PRO A 170 15.68 16.86 3.93
N THR A 171 14.81 16.24 4.71
CA THR A 171 15.17 15.15 5.65
C THR A 171 15.17 13.77 5.04
N LEU A 172 14.74 13.65 3.77
CA LEU A 172 14.57 12.36 3.12
C LEU A 172 15.92 11.69 2.86
N ARG A 173 16.08 10.45 3.34
CA ARG A 173 17.30 9.64 3.19
C ARG A 173 17.05 8.38 2.38
N LYS A 174 15.83 7.86 2.43
CA LYS A 174 15.41 6.64 1.77
C LYS A 174 14.12 6.87 1.00
N VAL A 175 14.01 6.26 -0.17
CA VAL A 175 12.80 6.34 -0.97
C VAL A 175 12.46 5.00 -1.62
N ASP A 176 11.19 4.63 -1.60
CA ASP A 176 10.65 3.50 -2.35
C ASP A 176 9.71 4.05 -3.44
N LEU A 177 10.10 3.92 -4.70
CA LEU A 177 9.37 4.42 -5.86
C LEU A 177 8.69 3.25 -6.56
N TRP A 178 7.36 3.20 -6.49
CA TRP A 178 6.54 2.19 -7.13
C TRP A 178 6.13 2.68 -8.51
N MET A 179 6.65 2.08 -9.57
CA MET A 179 6.32 2.46 -10.93
C MET A 179 4.92 1.96 -11.26
N ASP A 180 4.00 2.89 -11.53
CA ASP A 180 2.64 2.55 -11.92
C ASP A 180 2.66 1.83 -13.26
N SER A 181 2.32 0.54 -13.21
CA SER A 181 2.33 -0.35 -14.35
C SER A 181 1.03 -0.31 -15.14
N LEU A 182 -0.04 0.30 -14.62
CA LEU A 182 -1.35 0.33 -15.27
C LEU A 182 -1.38 1.37 -16.38
N SER A 183 -1.72 0.92 -17.58
CA SER A 183 -1.95 1.83 -18.70
C SER A 183 -3.29 2.54 -18.60
N LYS A 184 -3.49 3.63 -19.35
CA LYS A 184 -4.80 4.28 -19.47
C LYS A 184 -5.91 3.32 -19.93
N CYS A 185 -5.51 2.25 -20.59
CA CYS A 185 -6.32 1.21 -21.18
C CYS A 185 -6.76 0.11 -20.18
N SER A 186 -6.21 0.08 -18.96
CA SER A 186 -6.37 -1.02 -17.98
C SER A 186 -7.70 -1.06 -17.23
N TRP A 187 -8.66 -0.23 -17.61
CA TRP A 187 -9.82 0.07 -16.79
C TRP A 187 -10.79 -1.14 -16.75
N PRO A 188 -11.29 -1.57 -15.58
CA PRO A 188 -12.11 -2.77 -15.50
C PRO A 188 -13.42 -2.58 -16.26
N TYR A 189 -13.62 -3.46 -17.23
CA TYR A 189 -14.94 -3.78 -17.75
C TYR A 189 -15.59 -4.73 -16.75
N ASP A 190 -16.61 -4.27 -16.00
CA ASP A 190 -17.44 -5.18 -15.21
C ASP A 190 -18.49 -5.83 -16.13
N PRO A 191 -18.37 -7.13 -16.46
CA PRO A 191 -19.33 -7.83 -17.32
C PRO A 191 -20.72 -7.98 -16.68
N GLN A 192 -20.89 -7.81 -15.36
CA GLN A 192 -22.20 -7.83 -14.71
C GLN A 192 -22.95 -6.51 -14.83
N LEU A 193 -22.23 -5.39 -14.92
CA LEU A 193 -22.83 -4.06 -15.03
C LEU A 193 -23.10 -3.66 -16.47
N GLY A 194 -22.46 -4.30 -17.46
CA GLY A 194 -22.71 -4.08 -18.88
C GLY A 194 -22.32 -2.68 -19.39
N VAL A 195 -21.67 -1.90 -18.53
CA VAL A 195 -21.06 -0.60 -18.79
C VAL A 195 -19.70 -0.57 -18.08
N PRO A 196 -18.65 0.02 -18.69
CA PRO A 196 -17.42 0.29 -17.96
C PRO A 196 -17.77 1.07 -16.69
N GLU A 197 -17.24 0.70 -15.52
CA GLU A 197 -17.47 1.45 -14.27
C GLU A 197 -17.05 2.93 -14.43
N ALA A 198 -16.28 3.27 -15.48
CA ALA A 198 -15.89 4.62 -15.87
C ALA A 198 -17.09 5.45 -16.31
N GLU A 199 -18.10 4.86 -16.95
CA GLU A 199 -19.38 5.55 -17.20
C GLU A 199 -20.18 5.74 -15.92
N ILE A 200 -20.09 4.81 -14.96
CA ILE A 200 -20.79 4.88 -13.68
C ILE A 200 -20.18 5.94 -12.76
N LEU A 201 -18.85 6.06 -12.75
CA LEU A 201 -18.10 7.06 -12.00
C LEU A 201 -17.91 8.39 -12.75
N GLY A 202 -18.42 8.51 -13.98
CA GLY A 202 -18.42 9.75 -14.77
C GLY A 202 -17.08 10.11 -15.43
N PHE A 203 -16.19 9.13 -15.61
CA PHE A 203 -14.83 9.25 -16.16
C PHE A 203 -14.69 8.81 -17.63
N SER A 204 -15.76 8.40 -18.31
CA SER A 204 -15.70 7.94 -19.71
C SER A 204 -15.72 9.10 -20.72
N ASP A 205 -14.71 9.17 -21.58
CA ASP A 205 -14.69 10.01 -22.80
C ASP A 205 -15.43 9.37 -24.00
N GLY A 206 -16.19 8.29 -23.76
CA GLY A 206 -17.15 7.74 -24.72
C GLY A 206 -16.55 7.02 -25.93
N ASN A 207 -15.26 6.65 -25.90
CA ASN A 207 -14.58 6.09 -27.08
C ASN A 207 -13.65 4.89 -26.81
N ASP A 208 -13.79 4.20 -25.67
CA ASP A 208 -12.94 3.07 -25.34
C ASP A 208 -13.51 1.74 -25.85
N SER A 209 -13.00 1.31 -27.01
CA SER A 209 -12.99 -0.10 -27.36
C SER A 209 -12.09 -0.81 -26.36
N GLY A 210 -12.67 -1.69 -25.53
CA GLY A 210 -11.97 -2.40 -24.46
C GLY A 210 -10.63 -2.99 -24.89
N CYS A 211 -9.66 -2.91 -23.99
CA CYS A 211 -8.27 -3.18 -24.30
C CYS A 211 -7.96 -4.68 -24.16
N GLU A 212 -7.04 -5.18 -24.98
CA GLU A 212 -6.53 -6.54 -24.81
C GLU A 212 -5.73 -6.62 -23.50
N SER A 213 -5.75 -7.75 -22.79
CA SER A 213 -5.11 -7.91 -21.46
C SER A 213 -3.62 -7.54 -21.44
N LYS A 214 -2.94 -7.62 -22.58
CA LYS A 214 -1.53 -7.23 -22.75
C LYS A 214 -1.30 -5.73 -22.90
N GLU A 215 -2.33 -4.97 -23.26
CA GLU A 215 -2.29 -3.52 -23.42
C GLU A 215 -2.69 -2.79 -22.13
N ALA A 216 -3.25 -3.51 -21.16
CA ALA A 216 -3.61 -3.01 -19.84
C ALA A 216 -2.40 -2.63 -18.98
N PHE A 217 -1.19 -3.10 -19.31
CA PHE A 217 0.01 -2.81 -18.55
C PHE A 217 1.10 -2.19 -19.42
N HIS A 218 1.73 -1.14 -18.90
CA HIS A 218 2.95 -0.59 -19.45
C HIS A 218 4.08 -1.62 -19.35
N LYS A 219 4.82 -1.80 -20.46
CA LYS A 219 6.10 -2.51 -20.40
C LYS A 219 7.15 -1.55 -19.90
N ILE A 220 7.30 -1.50 -18.59
CA ILE A 220 8.38 -0.77 -17.96
C ILE A 220 9.64 -1.64 -18.14
N HIS A 221 10.75 -1.02 -18.48
CA HIS A 221 12.03 -1.72 -18.59
C HIS A 221 12.93 -1.20 -17.47
N LEU A 222 12.56 -1.55 -16.24
CA LEU A 222 13.36 -1.21 -15.08
C LEU A 222 14.55 -2.15 -14.99
N ASP A 223 15.75 -1.60 -15.04
CA ASP A 223 17.01 -2.33 -14.91
C ASP A 223 18.00 -1.51 -14.06
N SER A 224 19.18 -2.06 -13.80
CA SER A 224 20.20 -1.35 -13.02
C SER A 224 20.66 -0.05 -13.68
N THR A 225 20.61 0.04 -15.02
CA THR A 225 21.06 1.21 -15.78
C THR A 225 20.04 2.34 -15.71
N SER A 226 18.75 2.05 -15.91
CA SER A 226 17.67 3.02 -15.78
C SER A 226 17.51 3.49 -14.34
N ALA A 227 17.56 2.57 -13.37
CA ALA A 227 17.55 2.90 -11.95
C ALA A 227 18.77 3.75 -11.54
N SER A 228 19.98 3.45 -12.02
CA SER A 228 21.18 4.25 -11.73
C SER A 228 21.08 5.67 -12.29
N LYS A 229 20.53 5.84 -13.50
CA LYS A 229 20.25 7.17 -14.07
C LYS A 229 19.28 7.97 -13.21
N MET A 230 18.18 7.36 -12.78
CA MET A 230 17.19 8.00 -11.90
C MET A 230 17.79 8.34 -10.54
N PHE A 231 18.48 7.40 -9.89
CA PHE A 231 19.11 7.61 -8.59
C PHE A 231 20.18 8.72 -8.63
N LYS A 232 21.02 8.72 -9.67
CA LYS A 232 22.00 9.79 -9.90
C LYS A 232 21.32 11.14 -10.02
N HIS A 233 20.25 11.23 -10.80
CA HIS A 233 19.50 12.47 -10.95
C HIS A 233 18.92 12.96 -9.62
N MET A 234 18.33 12.07 -8.82
CA MET A 234 17.84 12.41 -7.48
C MET A 234 18.96 12.92 -6.57
N LYS A 235 20.13 12.28 -6.58
CA LYS A 235 21.30 12.74 -5.80
C LYS A 235 21.80 14.11 -6.25
N GLU A 236 21.84 14.38 -7.56
CA GLU A 236 22.26 15.69 -8.11
C GLU A 236 21.30 16.82 -7.70
N LYS A 237 20.01 16.50 -7.54
CA LYS A 237 18.95 17.45 -7.16
C LYS A 237 18.64 17.48 -5.67
N LYS A 238 19.27 16.60 -4.88
CA LYS A 238 18.98 16.44 -3.46
C LYS A 238 19.22 17.75 -2.70
N GLN A 239 18.24 18.13 -1.89
CA GLN A 239 18.37 19.23 -0.92
C GLN A 239 18.36 18.66 0.50
N GLY A 240 19.12 19.25 1.41
CA GLY A 240 19.21 18.80 2.81
C GLY A 240 20.11 17.59 3.00
N ASP A 241 19.62 16.59 3.74
CA ASP A 241 20.34 15.36 4.08
C ASP A 241 20.72 14.56 2.82
N GLU A 242 21.79 13.76 2.90
CA GLU A 242 22.19 12.90 1.79
C GLU A 242 21.15 11.79 1.53
N LEU A 243 20.81 11.58 0.27
CA LEU A 243 20.04 10.42 -0.16
C LEU A 243 20.92 9.17 -0.13
N GLU A 244 20.62 8.26 0.81
CA GLU A 244 21.37 7.04 1.10
C GLU A 244 20.92 5.87 0.22
N GLU A 245 19.59 5.74 0.01
CA GLU A 245 18.99 4.57 -0.62
C GLU A 245 17.76 4.97 -1.46
N ALA A 246 17.63 4.36 -2.64
CA ALA A 246 16.42 4.42 -3.45
C ALA A 246 16.08 3.01 -3.94
N THR A 247 14.86 2.56 -3.67
CA THR A 247 14.31 1.33 -4.24
C THR A 247 13.35 1.69 -5.35
N PHE A 248 13.48 1.02 -6.48
CA PHE A 248 12.57 1.12 -7.61
C PHE A 248 11.85 -0.22 -7.74
N TRP A 249 10.52 -0.16 -7.76
CA TRP A 249 9.64 -1.32 -7.85
C TRP A 249 8.85 -1.26 -9.15
N GLU A 250 8.80 -2.37 -9.87
CA GLU A 250 7.99 -2.58 -11.06
C GLU A 250 7.10 -3.81 -10.87
N GLY A 251 5.87 -3.74 -11.39
CA GLY A 251 4.89 -4.83 -11.44
C GLY A 251 3.93 -4.81 -10.26
N ASN A 252 2.96 -5.72 -10.28
CA ASN A 252 1.96 -5.78 -9.21
C ASN A 252 2.50 -6.54 -7.98
N TRP A 253 2.71 -5.82 -6.87
CA TRP A 253 3.14 -6.38 -5.57
C TRP A 253 2.01 -6.44 -4.52
N SER A 254 0.73 -6.38 -4.91
CA SER A 254 -0.43 -6.44 -4.00
C SER A 254 -0.86 -7.88 -3.66
N THR A 255 -0.69 -8.82 -4.59
CA THR A 255 -1.22 -10.20 -4.50
C THR A 255 -0.12 -11.27 -4.35
N GLU A 256 -0.51 -12.43 -3.81
CA GLU A 256 0.23 -13.68 -4.02
C GLU A 256 0.38 -13.89 -5.54
N TRP A 257 1.62 -14.03 -5.99
CA TRP A 257 2.00 -14.01 -7.40
C TRP A 257 1.26 -15.09 -8.21
N ASP A 258 0.55 -14.67 -9.26
CA ASP A 258 -0.18 -15.53 -10.20
C ASP A 258 0.65 -15.92 -11.44
N GLY A 259 1.88 -15.41 -11.56
CA GLY A 259 2.82 -15.75 -12.62
C GLY A 259 2.73 -14.89 -13.88
N GLU A 260 1.77 -13.95 -13.98
CA GLU A 260 1.45 -13.33 -15.28
C GLU A 260 2.14 -11.97 -15.53
N THR A 261 2.71 -11.35 -14.49
CA THR A 261 3.44 -10.07 -14.59
C THR A 261 4.87 -10.18 -14.05
N SER A 262 5.84 -9.63 -14.80
CA SER A 262 7.23 -9.51 -14.35
C SER A 262 7.32 -8.53 -13.19
N ARG A 263 7.91 -8.96 -12.07
CA ARG A 263 8.19 -8.12 -10.91
C ARG A 263 9.67 -7.84 -10.87
N VAL A 264 10.02 -6.55 -10.86
CA VAL A 264 11.41 -6.12 -10.76
C VAL A 264 11.58 -5.23 -9.54
N LYS A 265 12.60 -5.52 -8.74
CA LYS A 265 13.03 -4.69 -7.62
C LYS A 265 14.50 -4.33 -7.81
N VAL A 266 14.77 -3.04 -7.97
CA VAL A 266 16.14 -2.52 -8.07
C VAL A 266 16.44 -1.65 -6.86
N VAL A 267 17.48 -2.00 -6.10
CA VAL A 267 17.93 -1.23 -4.94
C VAL A 267 19.21 -0.50 -5.29
N CYS A 268 19.17 0.82 -5.18
CA CYS A 268 20.31 1.71 -5.35
C CYS A 268 20.79 2.22 -3.99
N LYS A 269 22.06 1.98 -3.66
CA LYS A 269 22.69 2.43 -2.41
C LYS A 269 23.92 3.25 -2.71
N ALA A 270 24.02 4.41 -2.10
CA ALA A 270 25.23 5.21 -2.15
C ALA A 270 26.35 4.51 -1.35
N LYS A 271 27.42 4.11 -2.02
CA LYS A 271 28.67 3.68 -1.36
C LYS A 271 29.73 4.77 -1.59
N THR A 272 30.47 5.11 -0.53
CA THR A 272 31.49 6.17 -0.54
C THR A 272 32.62 5.97 -1.55
N ASP A 273 32.84 4.74 -2.04
CA ASP A 273 34.08 4.37 -2.73
C ASP A 273 33.91 3.59 -4.05
N LEU A 274 32.71 3.55 -4.66
CA LEU A 274 32.47 2.81 -5.91
C LEU A 274 31.96 3.72 -7.05
N ASN A 275 32.36 3.37 -8.27
CA ASN A 275 31.84 3.97 -9.51
C ASN A 275 30.31 3.89 -9.52
N MET A 276 29.64 4.93 -10.04
CA MET A 276 28.17 5.08 -10.05
C MET A 276 27.43 3.90 -10.70
N GLU A 277 28.10 3.14 -11.56
CA GLU A 277 27.56 1.95 -12.23
C GLU A 277 27.31 0.78 -11.26
N GLU A 278 27.95 0.76 -10.08
CA GLU A 278 27.79 -0.31 -9.07
C GLU A 278 26.85 0.08 -7.92
N TRP A 279 26.16 1.23 -8.02
CA TRP A 279 25.25 1.67 -6.95
C TRP A 279 23.95 0.89 -6.93
N CYS A 280 23.51 0.37 -8.07
CA CYS A 280 22.20 -0.26 -8.23
C CYS A 280 22.33 -1.75 -8.52
N MET A 281 21.62 -2.56 -7.74
CA MET A 281 21.55 -4.01 -7.92
C MET A 281 20.09 -4.42 -8.07
N VAL A 282 19.82 -5.28 -9.04
CA VAL A 282 18.53 -5.98 -9.13
C VAL A 282 18.51 -7.00 -7.99
N GLU A 283 17.66 -6.77 -6.99
CA GLU A 283 17.52 -7.69 -5.86
C GLU A 283 16.54 -8.82 -6.15
N GLN A 284 15.54 -8.55 -7.01
CA GLN A 284 14.54 -9.53 -7.39
C GLN A 284 14.06 -9.27 -8.81
N GLU A 285 14.07 -10.33 -9.61
CA GLU A 285 13.53 -10.40 -10.96
C GLU A 285 12.78 -11.72 -11.06
N SER A 286 11.47 -11.67 -11.28
CA SER A 286 10.66 -12.86 -11.54
C SER A 286 10.38 -12.95 -13.04
N ASP A 287 11.35 -13.48 -13.77
CA ASP A 287 11.19 -13.85 -15.18
C ASP A 287 10.65 -15.28 -15.25
N ASP A 288 9.34 -15.44 -15.39
CA ASP A 288 8.80 -16.70 -15.87
C ASP A 288 7.69 -16.45 -16.91
N VAL A 289 8.12 -15.99 -18.09
CA VAL A 289 7.31 -16.03 -19.33
C VAL A 289 7.61 -17.32 -20.13
N SER A 290 8.31 -18.29 -19.54
CA SER A 290 8.57 -19.57 -20.22
C SER A 290 8.78 -20.75 -19.28
N GLN A 291 7.70 -21.25 -18.68
CA GLN A 291 7.50 -22.69 -18.61
C GLN A 291 6.10 -23.02 -19.10
N GLU A 292 6.08 -24.02 -19.99
CA GLU A 292 4.89 -24.62 -20.56
C GLU A 292 3.78 -24.70 -19.52
N SER A 293 2.62 -24.18 -19.89
CA SER A 293 1.36 -24.42 -19.20
C SER A 293 1.15 -25.94 -19.12
N PHE A 294 1.62 -26.54 -18.02
CA PHE A 294 1.12 -27.81 -17.55
C PHE A 294 -0.27 -27.53 -17.00
N PHE A 295 -1.25 -27.52 -17.91
CA PHE A 295 -2.63 -27.72 -17.57
C PHE A 295 -2.70 -29.03 -16.77
N TRP A 296 -3.08 -28.94 -15.51
CA TRP A 296 -3.66 -30.09 -14.82
C TRP A 296 -4.98 -30.38 -15.54
N ASP A 297 -4.95 -31.37 -16.42
CA ASP A 297 -6.15 -31.97 -16.99
C ASP A 297 -6.91 -32.67 -15.85
N GLU A 298 -8.01 -32.07 -15.41
CA GLU A 298 -8.92 -32.63 -14.39
C GLU A 298 -9.64 -33.91 -14.86
N SER A 299 -9.34 -34.46 -16.04
CA SER A 299 -9.95 -35.69 -16.54
C SER A 299 -9.36 -37.01 -15.99
N VAL A 300 -8.35 -36.98 -15.10
CA VAL A 300 -7.68 -38.23 -14.62
C VAL A 300 -8.29 -38.84 -13.35
N PHE A 301 -9.28 -38.21 -12.70
CA PHE A 301 -10.00 -38.82 -11.56
C PHE A 301 -11.48 -39.09 -11.82
N THR A 302 -11.79 -39.78 -12.91
CA THR A 302 -12.99 -40.63 -12.98
C THR A 302 -12.67 -41.96 -13.64
N SER A 303 -12.24 -42.93 -12.84
CA SER A 303 -12.57 -44.38 -12.92
C SER A 303 -11.48 -45.20 -12.23
N VAL A 304 -11.77 -45.70 -11.02
CA VAL A 304 -12.01 -47.12 -10.67
C VAL A 304 -12.69 -47.14 -9.30
#